data_AF-A0A7Y4X5Q2-F1
#
_entry.id   AF-A0A7Y4X5Q2-F1
#
_cell.length_a   1.000
_cell.length_b   1.000
_cell.length_c   1.000
_cell.angle_alpha   90.00
_cell.angle_beta   90.00
_cell.angle_gamma   90.00
#
_symmetry.space_group_name_H-M   'P 1'
#
loop_
_entity.id
_entity.type
_entity.pdbx_description
1 polymer ?
#
loop_
_entity_poly.entity_id
_entity_poly.type
_entity_poly.pdbx_seq_one_letter_code
_entity_poly.pdbx_strand_id
1 'polypeptide(L)'
;MSDRPDSVLKRRLLEAKSSVSALPPRQVRFPAERSMGTLWIRNSESTADNYAFWESWSEARGGVAIPAGQDLRLVVSPQSATDLSPLSTFRPDDLQYLQLSGTRVSNAGLAHIRHLIGLKVLWLYDTPISDAGLVHLRGLTGLRVLNLRSTLTSTAAVDLLQDALPQCEFRRVWK
;
A
#
# COMPACT_ATOMS: atom_id res chain seq x y z
N MET A 1 19.14 -39.17 23.46
CA MET A 1 18.17 -38.69 22.45
C MET A 1 17.56 -37.39 22.93
N SER A 2 18.09 -36.25 22.49
CA SER A 2 17.51 -34.93 22.76
C SER A 2 17.53 -34.18 21.44
N ASP A 3 16.41 -34.30 20.71
CA ASP A 3 16.19 -33.56 19.47
C ASP A 3 15.89 -32.11 19.88
N ARG A 4 16.81 -31.20 19.58
CA ARG A 4 16.67 -29.79 19.97
C ARG A 4 15.51 -29.19 19.16
N PRO A 5 14.50 -28.55 19.79
CA PRO A 5 13.33 -27.99 19.10
C PRO A 5 13.68 -26.94 18.01
N ASP A 6 14.90 -26.40 18.06
CA ASP A 6 15.43 -25.37 17.16
C ASP A 6 15.74 -25.87 15.74
N SER A 7 16.02 -27.18 15.56
CA SER A 7 16.34 -27.78 14.25
C SER A 7 15.08 -27.98 13.40
N VAL A 8 13.96 -28.33 14.03
CA VAL A 8 12.65 -28.52 13.41
C VAL A 8 12.06 -27.18 12.97
N LEU A 9 12.21 -26.13 13.81
CA LEU A 9 11.76 -24.77 13.47
C LEU A 9 12.56 -24.20 12.29
N LYS A 10 13.88 -24.36 12.26
CA LYS A 10 14.70 -23.93 11.11
C LYS A 10 14.35 -24.68 9.82
N ARG A 11 14.11 -26.00 9.89
CA ARG A 11 13.67 -26.77 8.70
C ARG A 11 12.30 -26.35 8.21
N ARG A 12 11.32 -26.18 9.11
CA ARG A 12 9.98 -25.69 8.74
C ARG A 12 10.00 -24.29 8.15
N LEU A 13 10.85 -23.39 8.66
CA LEU A 13 11.07 -22.06 8.09
C LEU A 13 11.73 -22.12 6.71
N LEU A 14 12.67 -23.04 6.49
CA LEU A 14 13.32 -23.24 5.20
C LEU A 14 12.35 -23.88 4.18
N GLU A 15 11.57 -24.87 4.61
CA GLU A 15 10.53 -25.52 3.81
C GLU A 15 9.40 -24.54 3.47
N ALA A 16 8.99 -23.67 4.41
CA ALA A 16 8.01 -22.61 4.16
C ALA A 16 8.52 -21.56 3.17
N LYS A 17 9.77 -21.09 3.31
CA LYS A 17 10.41 -20.18 2.35
C LYS A 17 10.55 -20.79 0.96
N SER A 18 10.89 -22.07 0.88
CA SER A 18 10.92 -22.84 -0.38
C SER A 18 9.52 -23.03 -0.97
N SER A 19 8.49 -23.15 -0.14
CA SER A 19 7.10 -23.37 -0.59
C SER A 19 6.43 -22.07 -1.08
N VAL A 20 6.73 -20.92 -0.47
CA VAL A 20 6.22 -19.60 -0.92
C VAL A 20 6.88 -19.17 -2.23
N SER A 21 8.16 -19.49 -2.41
CA SER A 21 8.89 -19.28 -3.68
C SER A 21 8.34 -20.09 -4.87
N ALA A 22 7.52 -21.11 -4.62
CA ALA A 22 6.93 -21.98 -5.65
C ALA A 22 5.56 -21.50 -6.16
N LEU A 23 4.96 -20.50 -5.52
CA LEU A 23 3.71 -19.90 -5.99
C LEU A 23 3.97 -19.02 -7.23
N PRO A 24 3.04 -19.01 -8.21
CA PRO A 24 3.22 -18.20 -9.41
C PRO A 24 3.23 -16.70 -9.07
N PRO A 25 4.02 -15.89 -9.80
CA PRO A 25 3.99 -14.45 -9.63
C PRO A 25 2.60 -13.92 -9.99
N ARG A 26 2.14 -12.89 -9.26
CA ARG A 26 0.90 -12.19 -9.60
C ARG A 26 1.20 -11.10 -10.62
N GLN A 27 0.31 -10.94 -11.59
CA GLN A 27 0.40 -9.92 -12.64
C GLN A 27 -0.45 -8.72 -12.24
N VAL A 28 0.16 -7.55 -12.16
CA VAL A 28 -0.53 -6.26 -12.05
C VAL A 28 -0.38 -5.50 -13.37
N ARG A 29 -1.40 -4.72 -13.74
CA ARG A 29 -1.44 -4.00 -15.01
C ARG A 29 -1.46 -2.50 -14.77
N PHE A 30 -0.54 -1.82 -15.44
CA PHE A 30 -0.47 -0.38 -15.54
C PHE A 30 -0.67 0.04 -17.00
N PRO A 31 -0.93 1.33 -17.27
CA PRO A 31 -0.94 1.86 -18.63
C PRO A 31 0.37 1.54 -19.35
N ALA A 32 0.30 1.20 -20.64
CA ALA A 32 1.48 0.85 -21.42
C ALA A 32 2.17 2.10 -21.98
N GLU A 33 1.38 3.13 -22.24
CA GLU A 33 1.75 4.40 -22.86
C GLU A 33 2.36 5.40 -21.87
N ARG A 34 2.05 5.27 -20.57
CA ARG A 34 2.56 6.17 -19.53
C ARG A 34 2.93 5.43 -18.25
N SER A 35 3.98 5.91 -17.62
CA SER A 35 4.39 5.46 -16.29
C SER A 35 3.46 6.02 -15.21
N MET A 36 3.09 5.17 -14.24
CA MET A 36 2.48 5.63 -13.01
C MET A 36 3.49 6.06 -11.94
N GLY A 37 4.77 5.77 -12.13
CA GLY A 37 5.84 6.05 -11.17
C GLY A 37 6.68 4.80 -10.91
N THR A 38 7.12 4.60 -9.67
CA THR A 38 8.09 3.55 -9.33
C THR A 38 7.48 2.49 -8.43
N LEU A 39 7.76 1.22 -8.75
CA LEU A 39 7.38 0.07 -7.96
C LEU A 39 8.54 -0.39 -7.10
N TRP A 40 8.19 -0.78 -5.89
CA TRP A 40 9.10 -1.35 -4.92
C TRP A 40 8.48 -2.61 -4.35
N ILE A 41 9.32 -3.60 -4.07
CA ILE A 41 8.88 -4.85 -3.45
C ILE A 41 9.61 -5.07 -2.13
N ARG A 42 9.01 -5.90 -1.28
CA ARG A 42 9.68 -6.43 -0.09
C ARG A 42 9.08 -7.77 0.29
N ASN A 43 9.86 -8.59 0.99
CA ASN A 43 9.35 -9.83 1.55
C ASN A 43 8.20 -9.53 2.55
N SER A 44 7.03 -10.12 2.30
CA SER A 44 5.83 -9.97 3.12
C SER A 44 5.95 -10.58 4.53
N GLU A 45 6.86 -11.54 4.73
CA GLU A 45 7.19 -12.12 6.04
C GLU A 45 8.01 -11.18 6.92
N SER A 46 8.51 -10.06 6.36
CA SER A 46 9.24 -9.07 7.15
C SER A 46 8.27 -8.37 8.12
N THR A 47 8.39 -8.72 9.39
CA THR A 47 7.66 -8.09 10.51
C THR A 47 8.28 -6.77 10.95
N ALA A 48 9.36 -6.33 10.28
CA ALA A 48 10.01 -5.09 10.61
C ALA A 48 9.08 -3.94 10.15
N ASP A 49 8.35 -3.38 11.12
CA ASP A 49 7.50 -2.19 10.95
C ASP A 49 8.32 -0.93 10.64
N ASN A 50 9.63 -1.06 10.44
CA ASN A 50 10.49 0.00 9.96
C ASN A 50 10.44 0.07 8.43
N TYR A 51 10.44 1.29 7.90
CA TYR A 51 10.41 1.62 6.47
C TYR A 51 11.63 1.11 5.67
N ALA A 52 12.45 0.24 6.25
CA ALA A 52 13.86 0.04 5.93
C ALA A 52 14.15 -1.11 4.96
N PHE A 53 13.15 -1.81 4.42
CA PHE A 53 13.37 -2.97 3.56
C PHE A 53 12.51 -2.93 2.31
N TRP A 54 12.55 -1.85 1.53
CA TRP A 54 11.95 -1.79 0.20
C TRP A 54 13.04 -1.78 -0.85
N GLU A 55 12.95 -2.69 -1.81
CA GLU A 55 13.87 -2.77 -2.94
C GLU A 55 13.19 -2.21 -4.19
N SER A 56 13.94 -1.42 -4.95
CA SER A 56 13.46 -0.90 -6.23
C SER A 56 13.23 -2.06 -7.18
N TRP A 57 12.02 -2.17 -7.74
CA TRP A 57 11.65 -3.29 -8.60
C TRP A 57 11.63 -2.90 -10.07
N SER A 58 10.74 -1.98 -10.42
CA SER A 58 10.53 -1.56 -11.80
C SER A 58 9.76 -0.25 -11.89
N GLU A 59 9.60 0.26 -13.11
CA GLU A 59 8.61 1.28 -13.39
C GLU A 59 7.18 0.69 -13.35
N ALA A 60 6.20 1.50 -12.95
CA ALA A 60 4.78 1.16 -12.95
C ALA A 60 4.18 1.39 -14.35
N ARG A 61 4.58 0.56 -15.32
CA ARG A 61 4.16 0.65 -16.73
C ARG A 61 3.92 -0.75 -17.31
N GLY A 62 2.85 -0.89 -18.10
CA GLY A 62 2.48 -2.16 -18.74
C GLY A 62 2.18 -3.28 -17.73
N GLY A 63 2.34 -4.54 -18.17
CA GLY A 63 2.20 -5.71 -17.30
C GLY A 63 3.45 -5.93 -16.46
N VAL A 64 3.30 -5.94 -15.13
CA VAL A 64 4.41 -6.18 -14.20
C VAL A 64 4.13 -7.44 -13.39
N ALA A 65 5.08 -8.37 -13.40
CA ALA A 65 5.05 -9.56 -12.57
C ALA A 65 5.63 -9.25 -11.18
N ILE A 66 4.85 -9.51 -10.14
CA ILE A 66 5.26 -9.40 -8.74
C ILE A 66 5.50 -10.81 -8.21
N PRO A 67 6.72 -11.15 -7.75
CA PRO A 67 7.02 -12.47 -7.20
C PRO A 67 6.08 -12.82 -6.04
N ALA A 68 5.80 -14.11 -5.87
CA ALA A 68 4.98 -14.55 -4.75
C ALA A 68 5.66 -14.23 -3.40
N GLY A 69 4.84 -13.98 -2.38
CA GLY A 69 5.33 -13.58 -1.05
C GLY A 69 5.91 -12.16 -0.97
N GLN A 70 5.74 -11.34 -2.01
CA GLN A 70 6.19 -9.94 -2.00
C GLN A 70 5.01 -8.96 -1.77
N ASP A 71 5.19 -8.07 -0.79
CA ASP A 71 4.38 -6.85 -0.65
C ASP A 71 4.74 -5.88 -1.79
N LEU A 72 3.76 -5.14 -2.30
CA LEU A 72 3.96 -4.13 -3.35
C LEU A 72 3.78 -2.72 -2.80
N ARG A 73 4.71 -1.84 -3.17
CA ARG A 73 4.64 -0.40 -2.97
C ARG A 73 4.65 0.32 -4.31
N LEU A 74 3.71 1.26 -4.46
CA LEU A 74 3.66 2.17 -5.59
C LEU A 74 3.97 3.59 -5.11
N VAL A 75 4.99 4.19 -5.73
CA VAL A 75 5.27 5.62 -5.63
C VAL A 75 4.76 6.32 -6.87
N VAL A 76 3.66 7.06 -6.73
CA VAL A 76 3.00 7.71 -7.87
C VAL A 76 3.74 9.00 -8.22
N SER A 77 4.04 9.20 -9.51
CA SER A 77 4.61 10.46 -9.97
C SER A 77 3.57 11.58 -9.94
N PRO A 78 3.95 12.86 -9.69
CA PRO A 78 3.01 13.97 -9.65
C PRO A 78 2.15 14.12 -10.90
N GLN A 79 2.69 13.79 -12.08
CA GLN A 79 1.98 13.85 -13.35
C GLN A 79 0.92 12.74 -13.48
N SER A 80 1.18 11.57 -12.89
CA SER A 80 0.27 10.42 -13.01
C SER A 80 -0.89 10.46 -12.00
N ALA A 81 -0.71 11.15 -10.88
CA ALA A 81 -1.72 11.25 -9.82
C ALA A 81 -3.04 11.93 -10.24
N THR A 82 -3.09 12.56 -11.42
CA THR A 82 -4.32 13.13 -11.99
C THR A 82 -5.30 12.06 -12.46
N ASP A 83 -4.83 10.86 -12.76
CA ASP A 83 -5.64 9.73 -13.18
C ASP A 83 -5.16 8.43 -12.53
N LEU A 84 -5.87 8.05 -11.47
CA LEU A 84 -5.68 6.80 -10.72
C LEU A 84 -6.63 5.69 -11.19
N SER A 85 -7.40 5.90 -12.27
CA SER A 85 -8.33 4.88 -12.77
C SER A 85 -7.71 3.51 -13.04
N PRO A 86 -6.42 3.37 -13.45
CA PRO A 86 -5.81 2.05 -13.64
C PRO A 86 -5.78 1.20 -12.36
N LEU A 87 -5.71 1.84 -11.19
CA LEU A 87 -5.72 1.15 -9.89
C LEU A 87 -7.06 0.47 -9.58
N SER A 88 -8.13 0.81 -10.31
CA SER A 88 -9.44 0.14 -10.15
C SER A 88 -9.45 -1.32 -10.62
N THR A 89 -8.44 -1.70 -11.41
CA THR A 89 -8.31 -3.07 -11.95
C THR A 89 -7.58 -4.02 -11.00
N PHE A 90 -7.06 -3.49 -9.90
CA PHE A 90 -6.27 -4.22 -8.92
C PHE A 90 -7.20 -5.11 -8.10
N ARG A 91 -6.66 -6.24 -7.64
CA ARG A 91 -7.32 -7.07 -6.64
C ARG A 91 -7.19 -6.38 -5.27
N PRO A 92 -8.08 -6.70 -4.31
CA PRO A 92 -8.07 -6.07 -3.00
C PRO A 92 -6.71 -6.14 -2.26
N ASP A 93 -5.92 -7.19 -2.50
CA ASP A 93 -4.61 -7.43 -1.88
C ASP A 93 -3.41 -7.13 -2.80
N ASP A 94 -3.61 -6.47 -3.94
CA ASP A 94 -2.53 -6.25 -4.89
C ASP A 94 -1.55 -5.14 -4.49
N LEU A 95 -1.90 -4.28 -3.52
CA LEU A 95 -1.08 -3.13 -3.13
C LEU A 95 -1.09 -2.93 -1.61
N GLN A 96 0.09 -2.85 -1.00
CA GLN A 96 0.24 -2.68 0.45
C GLN A 96 0.66 -1.27 0.85
N TYR A 97 1.31 -0.55 -0.06
CA TYR A 97 1.76 0.82 0.20
C TYR A 97 1.47 1.69 -1.02
N LEU A 98 0.79 2.81 -0.79
CA LEU A 98 0.56 3.85 -1.79
C LEU A 98 1.11 5.20 -1.33
N GLN A 99 2.03 5.75 -2.12
CA GLN A 99 2.59 7.09 -1.94
C GLN A 99 1.97 8.07 -2.93
N LEU A 100 1.30 9.10 -2.42
CA LEU A 100 0.66 10.17 -3.19
C LEU A 100 1.05 11.56 -2.67
N SER A 101 2.01 11.67 -1.75
CA SER A 101 2.38 12.95 -1.14
C SER A 101 2.97 13.93 -2.15
N GLY A 102 2.61 15.21 -2.01
CA GLY A 102 3.04 16.27 -2.92
C GLY A 102 2.45 16.15 -4.33
N THR A 103 1.42 15.32 -4.52
CA THR A 103 0.73 15.16 -5.81
C THR A 103 -0.58 15.95 -5.87
N ARG A 104 -1.11 16.14 -7.08
CA ARG A 104 -2.41 16.80 -7.30
C ARG A 104 -3.59 15.80 -7.37
N VAL A 105 -3.52 14.72 -6.59
CA VAL A 105 -4.61 13.73 -6.50
C VAL A 105 -5.90 14.41 -6.04
N SER A 106 -7.03 14.06 -6.67
CA SER A 106 -8.34 14.61 -6.33
C SER A 106 -9.12 13.70 -5.39
N ASN A 107 -10.15 14.23 -4.74
CA ASN A 107 -11.08 13.43 -3.91
C ASN A 107 -11.68 12.26 -4.71
N ALA A 108 -12.09 12.51 -5.96
CA ALA A 108 -12.60 11.47 -6.86
C ALA A 108 -11.53 10.43 -7.23
N GLY A 109 -10.27 10.84 -7.34
CA GLY A 109 -9.14 9.93 -7.56
C GLY A 109 -9.02 8.85 -6.48
N LEU A 110 -9.34 9.17 -5.23
CA LEU A 110 -9.33 8.19 -4.13
C LEU A 110 -10.43 7.14 -4.24
N ALA A 111 -11.50 7.38 -5.02
CA ALA A 111 -12.52 6.36 -5.24
C ALA A 111 -11.96 5.11 -5.94
N HIS A 112 -10.90 5.27 -6.74
CA HIS A 112 -10.25 4.17 -7.45
C HIS A 112 -9.46 3.22 -6.55
N ILE A 113 -9.17 3.61 -5.29
CA ILE A 113 -8.42 2.78 -4.35
C ILE A 113 -9.28 2.19 -3.22
N ARG A 114 -10.58 2.53 -3.16
CA ARG A 114 -11.48 2.16 -2.04
C ARG A 114 -11.65 0.64 -1.79
N HIS A 115 -11.32 -0.18 -2.79
CA HIS A 115 -11.45 -1.63 -2.77
C HIS A 115 -10.15 -2.35 -2.36
N LEU A 116 -9.05 -1.62 -2.20
CA LEU A 116 -7.73 -2.15 -1.86
C LEU A 116 -7.63 -2.43 -0.36
N ILE A 117 -8.43 -3.38 0.13
CA ILE A 117 -8.51 -3.69 1.58
C ILE A 117 -7.17 -4.20 2.15
N GLY A 118 -6.26 -4.69 1.30
CA GLY A 118 -4.90 -5.08 1.67
C GLY A 118 -3.91 -3.90 1.78
N LEU A 119 -4.35 -2.67 1.52
CA LEU A 119 -3.52 -1.47 1.66
C LEU A 119 -3.22 -1.20 3.14
N LYS A 120 -1.93 -1.26 3.51
CA LYS A 120 -1.45 -1.06 4.88
C LYS A 120 -1.02 0.38 5.15
N VAL A 121 -0.49 1.07 4.13
CA VAL A 121 0.03 2.43 4.26
C VAL A 121 -0.45 3.31 3.11
N LEU A 122 -0.98 4.48 3.46
CA LEU A 122 -1.39 5.52 2.52
C LEU A 122 -0.80 6.86 2.95
N TRP A 123 0.02 7.47 2.10
CA TRP A 123 0.57 8.80 2.36
C TRP A 123 -0.05 9.84 1.43
N LEU A 124 -0.77 10.79 2.02
CA LEU A 124 -1.45 11.91 1.35
C LEU A 124 -0.88 13.26 1.81
N TYR A 125 0.37 13.30 2.30
CA TYR A 125 0.97 14.54 2.79
C TYR A 125 1.02 15.59 1.68
N ASP A 126 0.63 16.83 1.98
CA ASP A 126 0.66 17.94 1.02
C ASP A 126 -0.13 17.62 -0.27
N THR A 127 -1.40 17.26 -0.09
CA THR A 127 -2.34 16.97 -1.19
C THR A 127 -3.64 17.76 -0.99
N PRO A 128 -4.39 18.09 -2.05
CA PRO A 128 -5.63 18.88 -1.94
C PRO A 128 -6.83 18.04 -1.48
N ILE A 129 -6.60 16.90 -0.82
CA ILE A 129 -7.66 16.03 -0.31
C ILE A 129 -8.40 16.72 0.83
N SER A 130 -9.73 16.69 0.77
CA SER A 130 -10.62 17.21 1.79
C SER A 130 -11.48 16.09 2.39
N ASP A 131 -12.40 16.45 3.27
CA ASP A 131 -13.36 15.54 3.91
C ASP A 131 -14.11 14.66 2.89
N ALA A 132 -14.40 15.23 1.72
CA ALA A 132 -15.05 14.51 0.63
C ALA A 132 -14.20 13.37 0.04
N GLY A 133 -12.87 13.43 0.15
CA GLY A 133 -11.98 12.33 -0.26
C GLY A 133 -11.91 11.22 0.79
N LEU A 134 -11.99 11.57 2.09
CA LEU A 134 -11.88 10.61 3.19
C LEU A 134 -13.01 9.57 3.20
N VAL A 135 -14.18 9.89 2.63
CA VAL A 135 -15.31 8.94 2.53
C VAL A 135 -14.94 7.66 1.78
N HIS A 136 -13.98 7.74 0.84
CA HIS A 136 -13.53 6.59 0.06
C HIS A 136 -12.55 5.68 0.81
N LEU A 137 -12.01 6.13 1.94
CA LEU A 137 -11.00 5.39 2.71
C LEU A 137 -11.61 4.51 3.80
N ARG A 138 -12.89 4.71 4.15
CA ARG A 138 -13.58 3.99 5.25
C ARG A 138 -13.56 2.46 5.12
N GLY A 139 -13.53 1.94 3.90
CA GLY A 139 -13.50 0.50 3.62
C GLY A 139 -12.11 -0.14 3.66
N LEU A 140 -11.05 0.64 3.86
CA LEU A 140 -9.67 0.15 3.86
C LEU A 140 -9.30 -0.44 5.22
N THR A 141 -9.95 -1.53 5.60
CA THR A 141 -9.84 -2.14 6.93
C THR A 141 -8.43 -2.68 7.25
N GLY A 142 -7.61 -2.94 6.24
CA GLY A 142 -6.19 -3.29 6.42
C GLY A 142 -5.26 -2.10 6.65
N LEU A 143 -5.77 -0.85 6.58
CA LEU A 143 -4.95 0.35 6.72
C LEU A 143 -4.43 0.48 8.16
N ARG A 144 -3.12 0.58 8.29
CA ARG A 144 -2.40 0.73 9.57
C ARG A 144 -1.81 2.12 9.74
N VAL A 145 -1.45 2.79 8.64
CA VAL A 145 -0.88 4.15 8.70
C VAL A 145 -1.48 5.02 7.60
N LEU A 146 -2.05 6.14 8.00
CA LEU A 146 -2.58 7.17 7.10
C LEU A 146 -1.93 8.51 7.43
N ASN A 147 -1.22 9.11 6.47
CA ASN A 147 -0.63 10.44 6.65
C ASN A 147 -1.49 11.50 5.96
N LEU A 148 -2.08 12.40 6.77
CA LEU A 148 -2.95 13.51 6.37
C LEU A 148 -2.34 14.87 6.73
N ARG A 149 -1.03 14.94 6.95
CA ARG A 149 -0.39 16.23 7.22
C ARG A 149 -0.53 17.15 6.00
N SER A 150 -0.82 18.42 6.24
CA SER A 150 -0.99 19.41 5.17
C SER A 150 -2.08 19.05 4.14
N THR A 151 -3.14 18.35 4.55
CA THR A 151 -4.38 18.18 3.74
C THR A 151 -5.46 19.18 4.15
N LEU A 152 -6.53 19.28 3.36
CA LEU A 152 -7.68 20.17 3.60
C LEU A 152 -8.78 19.50 4.44
N THR A 153 -8.40 18.55 5.29
CA THR A 153 -9.33 17.74 6.08
C THR A 153 -9.62 18.39 7.43
N SER A 154 -10.87 18.35 7.85
CA SER A 154 -11.30 18.81 9.17
C SER A 154 -10.99 17.75 10.24
N THR A 155 -10.86 18.20 11.50
CA THR A 155 -10.69 17.29 12.64
C THR A 155 -11.86 16.33 12.76
N ALA A 156 -13.09 16.82 12.61
CA ALA A 156 -14.31 16.01 12.69
C ALA A 156 -14.33 14.88 11.65
N ALA A 157 -13.96 15.16 10.39
CA ALA A 157 -13.94 14.12 9.36
C ALA A 157 -12.84 13.07 9.61
N VAL A 158 -11.70 13.48 10.15
CA VAL A 158 -10.62 12.57 10.54
C VAL A 158 -11.05 11.70 11.72
N ASP A 159 -11.70 12.27 12.73
CA ASP A 159 -12.16 11.53 13.90
C ASP A 159 -13.23 10.50 13.51
N LEU A 160 -14.17 10.85 12.62
CA LEU A 160 -15.11 9.88 12.03
C LEU A 160 -14.42 8.75 11.25
N LEU A 161 -13.32 9.05 10.55
CA LEU A 161 -12.55 8.03 9.84
C LEU A 161 -11.73 7.18 10.80
N GLN A 162 -11.23 7.76 11.90
CA GLN A 162 -10.54 7.04 12.98
C GLN A 162 -11.50 6.07 13.69
N ASP A 163 -12.75 6.46 13.92
CA ASP A 163 -13.78 5.58 14.48
C ASP A 163 -14.07 4.39 13.56
N ALA A 164 -14.06 4.62 12.25
CA ALA A 164 -14.24 3.57 11.25
C ALA A 164 -13.01 2.66 11.09
N LEU A 165 -11.81 3.18 11.39
CA LEU A 165 -10.53 2.49 11.27
C LEU A 165 -9.73 2.59 12.58
N PRO A 166 -10.22 1.99 13.68
CA PRO A 166 -9.62 2.16 15.01
C PRO A 166 -8.20 1.61 15.11
N GLN A 167 -7.83 0.68 14.23
CA GLN A 167 -6.48 0.11 14.13
C GLN A 167 -5.47 1.01 13.40
N CYS A 168 -5.93 2.05 12.69
CA CYS A 168 -5.08 2.88 11.86
C CYS A 168 -4.46 4.02 12.68
N GLU A 169 -3.16 4.21 12.54
CA GLU A 169 -2.41 5.36 13.04
C GLU A 169 -2.55 6.54 12.06
N PHE A 170 -3.12 7.64 12.53
CA PHE A 170 -3.28 8.86 11.74
C PHE A 170 -2.14 9.83 12.04
N ARG A 171 -1.29 10.09 11.05
CA ARG A 171 -0.25 11.10 11.13
C ARG A 171 -0.81 12.45 10.73
N ARG A 172 -1.04 13.30 11.72
CA ARG A 172 -1.47 14.70 11.59
C ARG A 172 -0.51 15.65 12.30
N VAL A 173 -0.62 16.96 12.03
CA VAL A 173 0.04 18.01 12.83
C VAL A 173 -1.05 18.62 13.69
N TRP A 174 -0.93 18.55 15.01
CA TRP A 174 -1.80 19.30 15.91
C TRP A 174 -1.40 20.78 15.85
N LYS A 175 -2.38 21.67 15.76
CA LYS A 175 -2.23 23.09 16.11
C LYS A 175 -2.89 23.32 17.46
#